data_AF-A0AAD1IR21-F1
#
_entry.id   AF-A0AAD1IR21-F1
#
_cell.length_a   1.000
_cell.length_b   1.000
_cell.length_c   1.000
_cell.angle_alpha   90.00
_cell.angle_beta   90.00
_cell.angle_gamma   90.00
#
_symmetry.space_group_name_H-M   'P 1'
#
loop_
_entity.id
_entity.type
_entity.pdbx_description
1 polymer ?
#
loop_
_entity_poly.entity_id
_entity_poly.type
_entity_poly.pdbx_seq_one_letter_code
_entity_poly.pdbx_strand_id
1 'polypeptide(L)'
;MTGGSRRTGLSRRTFFAGALGTGAAVGVGAALSGCSDARPAAPVSGARFVPFDGPHQTGITSVPIPEQGLIASFNVLSKDRAGLAATLAELTDEIRGLMAGRPPEVRDPAYPPVDSGILGEKPPPDNLSVVVGVGASLFDDRFGLADRKPRELETMPFLANDRLDPKLSHGDVSIILEAGHTDTVQFALRQLMRRTRSHLVLRWMVDGYARGIGAGPASEAATPRNLLGFKDGTSNLDPEDDALMDRHVWVGPDDGEPDWAVGGSYQAVRIIRMFVEFWDRTRLAEQEAIFGRRKVSGAPIGMTDEFADPDYAEDPDGKRIKLDAHIRLANPRTAETEQNLILRRGFSYSRGFDGAGRLDQGLAFVSYQRSLEKGFLTVQRRLKGEPLEEYILPVGGGFFFMLPGVTGEDRFLGDRLVD
;
A
#
# COMPACT_ATOMS: atom_id res chain seq x y z
N MET A 1 -52.48 -32.57 -33.44
CA MET A 1 -52.88 -32.27 -32.04
C MET A 1 -51.62 -32.48 -31.21
N THR A 2 -50.98 -31.56 -30.49
CA THR A 2 -51.10 -30.16 -30.02
C THR A 2 -49.65 -29.85 -29.54
N GLY A 3 -48.95 -28.76 -29.86
CA GLY A 3 -49.29 -27.34 -29.67
C GLY A 3 -48.78 -26.84 -28.29
N GLY A 4 -47.75 -25.97 -28.27
CA GLY A 4 -47.29 -25.24 -27.06
C GLY A 4 -45.86 -24.69 -27.22
N SER A 5 -45.65 -23.51 -27.83
CA SER A 5 -45.67 -22.14 -27.23
C SER A 5 -44.26 -21.61 -26.90
N ARG A 6 -43.63 -20.90 -27.86
CA ARG A 6 -42.51 -19.98 -27.64
C ARG A 6 -43.05 -18.61 -27.26
N ARG A 7 -42.52 -17.98 -26.20
CA ARG A 7 -42.76 -16.57 -25.88
C ARG A 7 -41.62 -15.72 -26.43
N THR A 8 -41.96 -14.81 -27.34
CA THR A 8 -41.18 -13.64 -27.72
C THR A 8 -41.81 -12.39 -27.10
N GLY A 9 -40.98 -11.40 -26.75
CA GLY A 9 -41.41 -10.03 -26.48
C GLY A 9 -40.18 -9.20 -26.08
N LEU A 10 -40.06 -7.91 -26.38
CA LEU A 10 -40.85 -6.97 -27.18
C LEU A 10 -39.86 -5.82 -27.47
N SER A 11 -39.68 -5.46 -28.73
CA SER A 11 -38.96 -4.26 -29.15
C SER A 11 -39.84 -3.03 -28.94
N ARG A 12 -39.30 -1.98 -28.31
CA ARG A 12 -39.94 -0.66 -28.24
C ARG A 12 -38.99 0.40 -28.78
N ARG A 13 -39.21 0.71 -30.06
CA ARG A 13 -38.90 2.00 -30.69
C ARG A 13 -40.14 2.89 -30.58
N THR A 14 -40.04 4.05 -29.92
CA THR A 14 -40.93 5.22 -30.10
C THR A 14 -40.19 6.40 -29.48
N PHE A 15 -39.49 7.22 -30.27
CA PHE A 15 -39.96 8.43 -30.97
C PHE A 15 -40.27 9.60 -30.02
N PHE A 16 -39.41 10.62 -30.00
CA PHE A 16 -39.81 12.02 -29.98
C PHE A 16 -38.70 12.88 -30.60
N ALA A 17 -39.07 13.55 -31.69
CA ALA A 17 -38.39 14.70 -32.27
C ALA A 17 -39.09 15.97 -31.74
N GLY A 18 -38.34 17.07 -31.58
CA GLY A 18 -38.93 18.38 -31.31
C GLY A 18 -37.87 19.43 -31.00
N ALA A 19 -37.62 20.31 -31.97
CA ALA A 19 -36.75 21.48 -31.86
C ALA A 19 -37.59 22.78 -31.68
N LEU A 20 -36.90 23.83 -31.19
CA LEU A 20 -37.17 25.28 -31.25
C LEU A 20 -38.00 25.94 -30.13
N GLY A 21 -37.39 26.96 -29.51
CA GLY A 21 -38.05 27.98 -28.69
C GLY A 21 -37.06 28.90 -27.96
N THR A 22 -36.78 30.07 -28.54
CA THR A 22 -35.94 31.19 -28.06
C THR A 22 -36.47 31.84 -26.77
N GLY A 23 -35.56 32.22 -25.86
CA GLY A 23 -35.84 33.17 -24.77
C GLY A 23 -34.56 33.59 -24.05
N ALA A 24 -34.11 34.83 -24.27
CA ALA A 24 -32.97 35.42 -23.59
C ALA A 24 -33.38 35.95 -22.21
N ALA A 25 -32.63 35.59 -21.17
CA ALA A 25 -32.58 36.32 -19.90
C ALA A 25 -31.15 36.22 -19.33
N VAL A 26 -30.57 37.39 -19.07
CA VAL A 26 -29.22 37.61 -18.53
C VAL A 26 -29.16 37.13 -17.08
N GLY A 27 -28.15 36.33 -16.74
CA GLY A 27 -27.83 35.94 -15.37
C GLY A 27 -26.36 35.55 -15.25
N VAL A 28 -25.62 36.31 -14.44
CA VAL A 28 -24.21 36.11 -14.09
C VAL A 28 -24.08 34.78 -13.33
N GLY A 29 -23.21 33.88 -13.81
CA GLY A 29 -22.86 32.65 -13.11
C GLY A 29 -21.78 31.89 -13.87
N ALA A 30 -20.55 31.93 -13.36
CA ALA A 30 -19.45 31.11 -13.84
C ALA A 30 -19.81 29.63 -13.60
N ALA A 31 -20.13 28.90 -14.66
CA ALA A 31 -20.41 27.47 -14.60
C ALA A 31 -19.10 26.69 -14.49
N LEU A 32 -18.75 26.27 -13.27
CA LEU A 32 -17.90 25.10 -13.05
C LEU A 32 -18.69 23.86 -13.45
N SER A 33 -18.69 23.54 -14.74
CA SER A 33 -19.26 22.30 -15.26
C SER A 33 -18.16 21.24 -15.35
N GLY A 34 -17.72 20.76 -14.18
CA GLY A 34 -16.94 19.53 -14.07
C GLY A 34 -17.92 18.37 -13.83
N CYS A 35 -18.54 17.87 -14.90
CA CYS A 35 -19.41 16.71 -14.82
C CYS A 35 -18.60 15.50 -14.33
N SER A 36 -18.96 15.02 -13.14
CA SER A 36 -18.57 13.72 -12.62
C SER A 36 -19.23 12.63 -13.46
N ASP A 37 -18.51 12.14 -14.47
CA ASP A 37 -18.83 10.85 -15.07
C ASP A 37 -18.47 9.77 -14.05
N ALA A 38 -19.50 9.20 -13.41
CA ALA A 38 -19.38 7.94 -12.71
C ALA A 38 -18.92 6.89 -13.73
N ARG A 39 -17.60 6.65 -13.80
CA ARG A 39 -17.03 5.59 -14.63
C ARG A 39 -17.68 4.27 -14.20
N PRO A 40 -18.28 3.50 -15.11
CA PRO A 40 -18.71 2.15 -14.79
C PRO A 40 -17.50 1.37 -14.27
N ALA A 41 -17.69 0.59 -13.20
CA ALA A 41 -16.64 -0.24 -12.62
C ALA A 41 -16.00 -1.07 -13.73
N ALA A 42 -14.67 -0.95 -13.89
CA ALA A 42 -13.94 -1.72 -14.88
C ALA A 42 -14.20 -3.22 -14.65
N PRO A 43 -14.35 -4.03 -15.71
CA PRO A 43 -14.48 -5.47 -15.56
C PRO A 43 -13.31 -6.00 -14.71
N VAL A 44 -13.60 -6.90 -13.77
CA VAL A 44 -12.60 -7.50 -12.89
C VAL A 44 -11.52 -8.13 -13.78
N SER A 45 -10.38 -7.45 -13.91
CA SER A 45 -9.22 -7.98 -14.63
C SER A 45 -8.86 -9.31 -13.99
N GLY A 46 -8.81 -10.37 -14.79
CA GLY A 46 -8.26 -11.64 -14.32
C GLY A 46 -6.85 -11.46 -13.78
N ALA A 47 -6.41 -12.39 -12.91
CA ALA A 47 -5.06 -12.38 -12.39
C ALA A 47 -4.04 -12.39 -13.54
N ARG A 48 -2.98 -11.58 -13.40
CA ARG A 48 -1.91 -11.41 -14.40
C ARG A 48 -0.53 -11.59 -13.78
N PHE A 49 0.47 -11.78 -14.64
CA PHE A 49 1.86 -11.57 -14.28
C PHE A 49 2.14 -10.07 -14.27
N VAL A 50 2.71 -9.56 -13.18
CA VAL A 50 3.00 -8.14 -13.01
C VAL A 50 4.40 -7.87 -13.58
N PRO A 51 4.58 -6.86 -14.46
CA PRO A 51 5.91 -6.50 -14.96
C PRO A 51 6.87 -6.15 -13.82
N PHE A 52 8.07 -6.71 -13.85
CA PHE A 52 9.14 -6.41 -12.89
C PHE A 52 9.94 -5.16 -13.30
N ASP A 53 10.36 -5.11 -14.57
CA ASP A 53 11.23 -4.04 -15.07
C ASP A 53 10.43 -2.75 -15.32
N GLY A 54 11.08 -1.61 -15.07
CA GLY A 54 10.48 -0.28 -15.13
C GLY A 54 11.32 0.77 -14.39
N PRO A 55 10.98 2.06 -14.49
CA PRO A 55 11.68 3.12 -13.75
C PRO A 55 11.45 3.06 -12.23
N HIS A 56 10.33 2.46 -11.82
CA HIS A 56 9.93 2.28 -10.43
C HIS A 56 9.59 0.81 -10.19
N GLN A 57 9.66 0.36 -8.94
CA GLN A 57 9.20 -0.98 -8.59
C GLN A 57 7.67 -1.03 -8.68
N THR A 58 7.15 -1.78 -9.65
CA THR A 58 5.73 -1.83 -10.04
C THR A 58 4.78 -2.13 -8.89
N GLY A 59 5.18 -2.92 -7.90
CA GLY A 59 4.33 -3.28 -6.76
C GLY A 59 3.87 -2.09 -5.91
N ILE A 60 4.54 -0.93 -5.98
CA ILE A 60 4.13 0.27 -5.24
C ILE A 60 2.82 0.86 -5.78
N THR A 61 2.63 0.86 -7.11
CA THR A 61 1.45 1.43 -7.79
C THR A 61 0.56 0.37 -8.43
N SER A 62 0.93 -0.91 -8.34
CA SER A 62 0.17 -2.00 -8.98
C SER A 62 -1.27 -2.05 -8.48
N VAL A 63 -2.19 -1.97 -9.44
CA VAL A 63 -3.63 -2.17 -9.28
C VAL A 63 -4.12 -3.34 -10.16
N PRO A 64 -5.19 -4.07 -9.77
CA PRO A 64 -5.87 -3.98 -8.47
C PRO A 64 -4.95 -4.41 -7.32
N ILE A 65 -5.14 -3.81 -6.14
CA ILE A 65 -4.41 -4.20 -4.92
C ILE A 65 -4.72 -5.66 -4.62
N PRO A 66 -3.71 -6.56 -4.55
CA PRO A 66 -3.93 -7.97 -4.27
C PRO A 66 -4.52 -8.21 -2.88
N GLU A 67 -5.18 -9.36 -2.70
CA GLU A 67 -5.92 -9.65 -1.46
C GLU A 67 -5.01 -10.01 -0.29
N GLN A 68 -3.83 -10.56 -0.58
CA GLN A 68 -2.88 -11.10 0.39
C GLN A 68 -1.58 -10.31 0.32
N GLY A 69 -0.99 -10.04 1.48
CA GLY A 69 0.24 -9.30 1.62
C GLY A 69 1.12 -9.87 2.73
N LEU A 70 2.42 -9.68 2.59
CA LEU A 70 3.41 -10.05 3.59
C LEU A 70 4.51 -9.00 3.55
N ILE A 71 4.83 -8.46 4.71
CA ILE A 71 6.03 -7.65 4.89
C ILE A 71 7.06 -8.44 5.69
N ALA A 72 8.28 -8.52 5.17
CA ALA A 72 9.40 -9.13 5.82
C ALA A 72 10.57 -8.14 5.87
N SER A 73 11.31 -8.17 6.96
CA SER A 73 12.57 -7.46 7.07
C SER A 73 13.72 -8.43 7.32
N PHE A 74 14.87 -8.14 6.76
CA PHE A 74 16.06 -8.98 6.78
C PHE A 74 17.28 -8.20 7.26
N ASN A 75 18.20 -8.90 7.92
CA ASN A 75 19.57 -8.41 8.10
C ASN A 75 20.47 -9.01 7.01
N VAL A 76 21.42 -8.22 6.52
CA VAL A 76 22.42 -8.65 5.53
C VAL A 76 23.62 -9.26 6.26
N LEU A 77 24.02 -10.46 5.84
CA LEU A 77 25.14 -11.24 6.37
C LEU A 77 26.44 -11.02 5.58
N SER A 78 26.34 -10.50 4.36
CA SER A 78 27.49 -10.11 3.53
C SER A 78 28.37 -9.10 4.27
N LYS A 79 29.69 -9.26 4.12
CA LYS A 79 30.69 -8.51 4.91
C LYS A 79 31.31 -7.32 4.17
N ASP A 80 31.04 -7.21 2.88
CA ASP A 80 31.62 -6.20 2.00
C ASP A 80 30.63 -5.85 0.88
N ARG A 81 30.95 -4.78 0.16
CA ARG A 81 30.11 -4.25 -0.92
C ARG A 81 29.91 -5.25 -2.05
N ALA A 82 30.93 -6.06 -2.37
CA ALA A 82 30.85 -7.08 -3.41
C ALA A 82 29.83 -8.19 -3.05
N GLY A 83 29.84 -8.65 -1.81
CA GLY A 83 28.86 -9.59 -1.29
C GLY A 83 27.44 -9.02 -1.28
N LEU A 84 27.28 -7.73 -0.94
CA LEU A 84 25.98 -7.05 -1.05
C LEU A 84 25.50 -6.97 -2.50
N ALA A 85 26.37 -6.60 -3.45
CA ALA A 85 26.03 -6.57 -4.87
C ALA A 85 25.57 -7.94 -5.39
N ALA A 86 26.29 -9.01 -5.05
CA ALA A 86 25.89 -10.38 -5.38
C ALA A 86 24.54 -10.75 -4.77
N THR A 87 24.29 -10.35 -3.52
CA THR A 87 23.01 -10.59 -2.82
C THR A 87 21.84 -9.94 -3.56
N LEU A 88 21.99 -8.67 -3.94
CA LEU A 88 20.95 -7.91 -4.65
C LEU A 88 20.72 -8.44 -6.07
N ALA A 89 21.77 -8.88 -6.75
CA ALA A 89 21.66 -9.51 -8.07
C ALA A 89 20.91 -10.85 -8.00
N GLU A 90 21.25 -11.73 -7.06
CA GLU A 90 20.54 -13.01 -6.85
C GLU A 90 19.07 -12.80 -6.46
N LEU A 91 18.81 -11.84 -5.57
CA LEU A 91 17.45 -11.47 -5.17
C LEU A 91 16.65 -10.96 -6.38
N THR A 92 17.26 -10.12 -7.21
CA THR A 92 16.60 -9.56 -8.41
C THR A 92 16.26 -10.63 -9.44
N ASP A 93 17.17 -11.56 -9.75
CA ASP A 93 16.87 -12.63 -10.71
C ASP A 93 15.71 -13.52 -10.21
N GLU A 94 15.70 -13.87 -8.93
CA GLU A 94 14.63 -14.67 -8.35
C GLU A 94 13.29 -13.92 -8.38
N ILE A 95 13.26 -12.63 -8.02
CA ILE A 95 12.04 -11.80 -8.09
C ILE A 95 11.53 -11.70 -9.53
N ARG A 96 12.42 -11.37 -10.48
CA ARG A 96 12.07 -11.25 -11.90
C ARG A 96 11.49 -12.56 -12.43
N GLY A 97 12.08 -13.69 -12.05
CA GLY A 97 11.58 -15.02 -12.39
C GLY A 97 10.18 -15.30 -11.80
N LEU A 98 10.00 -15.03 -10.50
CA LEU A 98 8.73 -15.25 -9.80
C LEU A 98 7.59 -14.41 -10.39
N MET A 99 7.83 -13.11 -10.63
CA MET A 99 6.83 -12.21 -11.18
C MET A 99 6.47 -12.53 -12.64
N ALA A 100 7.39 -13.14 -13.39
CA ALA A 100 7.18 -13.63 -14.75
C ALA A 100 6.57 -15.04 -14.82
N GLY A 101 6.33 -15.71 -13.68
CA GLY A 101 5.82 -17.10 -13.65
C GLY A 101 6.84 -18.12 -14.19
N ARG A 102 8.14 -17.87 -14.00
CA ARG A 102 9.22 -18.77 -14.44
C ARG A 102 8.99 -20.15 -13.79
N PRO A 103 8.83 -21.23 -14.58
CA PRO A 103 8.66 -22.56 -14.03
C PRO A 103 9.94 -23.01 -13.32
N PRO A 104 9.83 -23.89 -12.32
CA PRO A 104 10.99 -24.43 -11.63
C PRO A 104 11.90 -25.19 -12.61
N GLU A 105 13.21 -25.02 -12.46
CA GLU A 105 14.19 -25.76 -13.26
C GLU A 105 14.10 -27.27 -13.00
N VAL A 106 14.17 -28.07 -14.07
CA VAL A 106 14.27 -29.53 -13.92
C VAL A 106 15.66 -29.86 -13.40
N ARG A 107 15.73 -30.56 -12.27
CA ARG A 107 16.99 -30.98 -11.66
C ARG A 107 17.06 -32.49 -11.52
N ASP A 108 18.30 -33.00 -11.54
CA ASP A 108 18.59 -34.40 -11.27
C ASP A 108 17.99 -34.80 -9.89
N PRO A 109 17.18 -35.88 -9.83
CA PRO A 109 16.54 -36.36 -8.60
C PRO A 109 17.51 -36.67 -7.45
N ALA A 110 18.81 -36.82 -7.72
CA ALA A 110 19.84 -36.98 -6.68
C ALA A 110 20.07 -35.72 -5.83
N TYR A 111 19.61 -34.55 -6.28
CA TYR A 111 19.78 -33.28 -5.57
C TYR A 111 18.45 -32.76 -4.99
N PRO A 112 18.50 -31.88 -3.97
CA PRO A 112 17.29 -31.21 -3.48
C PRO A 112 16.55 -30.47 -4.60
N PRO A 113 15.21 -30.41 -4.54
CA PRO A 113 14.41 -29.66 -5.50
C PRO A 113 14.79 -28.18 -5.53
N VAL A 114 14.59 -27.55 -6.68
CA VAL A 114 14.95 -26.14 -6.89
C VAL A 114 13.85 -25.18 -6.43
N ASP A 115 12.69 -25.67 -6.03
CA ASP A 115 11.60 -24.89 -5.46
C ASP A 115 10.86 -25.69 -4.37
N SER A 116 9.78 -25.13 -3.83
CA SER A 116 8.99 -25.78 -2.79
C SER A 116 7.80 -26.61 -3.32
N GLY A 117 7.49 -26.53 -4.62
CA GLY A 117 6.39 -27.27 -5.25
C GLY A 117 4.98 -26.79 -4.90
N ILE A 118 4.83 -25.70 -4.12
CA ILE A 118 3.52 -25.22 -3.63
C ILE A 118 2.58 -24.86 -4.80
N LEU A 119 3.12 -24.23 -5.85
CA LEU A 119 2.35 -23.79 -7.01
C LEU A 119 2.37 -24.79 -8.18
N GLY A 120 3.00 -25.96 -8.00
CA GLY A 120 3.22 -26.94 -9.05
C GLY A 120 4.18 -26.48 -10.16
N GLU A 121 4.26 -27.26 -11.24
CA GLU A 121 5.21 -27.05 -12.34
C GLU A 121 4.91 -25.83 -13.24
N LYS A 122 3.68 -25.30 -13.16
CA LYS A 122 3.21 -24.17 -13.96
C LYS A 122 2.56 -23.13 -13.04
N PRO A 123 3.36 -22.29 -12.36
CA PRO A 123 2.83 -21.26 -11.48
C PRO A 123 1.80 -20.39 -12.22
N PRO A 124 0.57 -20.24 -11.71
CA PRO A 124 -0.44 -19.42 -12.35
C PRO A 124 -0.16 -17.93 -12.14
N PRO A 125 -0.68 -17.05 -13.01
CA PRO A 125 -0.71 -15.62 -12.71
C PRO A 125 -1.58 -15.38 -11.48
N ASP A 126 -1.07 -14.57 -10.54
CA ASP A 126 -1.76 -14.28 -9.28
C ASP A 126 -1.51 -12.83 -8.81
N ASN A 127 -1.23 -11.93 -9.75
CA ASN A 127 -0.88 -10.53 -9.47
C ASN A 127 0.31 -10.38 -8.50
N LEU A 128 1.23 -11.38 -8.47
CA LEU A 128 2.39 -11.35 -7.61
C LEU A 128 3.24 -10.12 -7.91
N SER A 129 3.48 -9.31 -6.90
CA SER A 129 4.47 -8.24 -6.93
C SER A 129 5.37 -8.34 -5.71
N VAL A 130 6.64 -8.04 -5.91
CA VAL A 130 7.64 -7.98 -4.85
C VAL A 130 8.34 -6.63 -4.94
N VAL A 131 8.41 -5.92 -3.82
CA VAL A 131 9.12 -4.65 -3.72
C VAL A 131 10.18 -4.70 -2.63
N VAL A 132 11.35 -4.14 -2.91
CA VAL A 132 12.55 -4.23 -2.09
C VAL A 132 13.02 -2.84 -1.68
N GLY A 133 13.18 -2.62 -0.39
CA GLY A 133 13.75 -1.40 0.17
C GLY A 133 14.98 -1.68 1.03
N VAL A 134 15.79 -0.66 1.24
CA VAL A 134 17.00 -0.71 2.08
C VAL A 134 16.83 0.17 3.31
N GLY A 135 17.18 -0.34 4.48
CA GLY A 135 17.08 0.38 5.75
C GLY A 135 18.32 1.22 6.03
N ALA A 136 18.20 2.16 6.97
CA ALA A 136 19.31 3.03 7.37
C ALA A 136 20.55 2.26 7.85
N SER A 137 20.38 1.07 8.44
CA SER A 137 21.49 0.25 8.91
C SER A 137 22.36 -0.33 7.79
N LEU A 138 21.85 -0.42 6.56
CA LEU A 138 22.65 -0.83 5.40
C LEU A 138 23.75 0.20 5.06
N PHE A 139 23.65 1.43 5.56
CA PHE A 139 24.59 2.52 5.29
C PHE A 139 25.59 2.74 6.43
N ASP A 140 25.82 1.71 7.25
CA ASP A 140 26.92 1.67 8.20
C ASP A 140 28.27 1.40 7.51
N ASP A 141 29.31 1.15 8.31
CA ASP A 141 30.68 0.99 7.82
C ASP A 141 30.91 -0.33 7.04
N ARG A 142 29.96 -1.29 7.01
CA ARG A 142 30.16 -2.62 6.40
C ARG A 142 30.43 -2.56 4.90
N PHE A 143 29.77 -1.63 4.20
CA PHE A 143 29.75 -1.61 2.72
C PHE A 143 30.39 -0.35 2.13
N GLY A 144 30.88 0.55 2.98
CA GLY A 144 31.40 1.86 2.59
C GLY A 144 30.37 2.70 1.85
N LEU A 145 29.07 2.59 2.20
CA LEU A 145 27.97 3.28 1.50
C LEU A 145 27.47 4.53 2.23
N ALA A 146 28.10 4.92 3.35
CA ALA A 146 27.60 5.99 4.21
C ALA A 146 27.37 7.34 3.46
N ASP A 147 28.22 7.65 2.47
CA ASP A 147 28.13 8.82 1.59
C ASP A 147 27.02 8.72 0.54
N ARG A 148 26.44 7.54 0.35
CA ARG A 148 25.36 7.25 -0.59
C ARG A 148 23.99 7.13 0.08
N LYS A 149 23.89 7.34 1.39
CA LYS A 149 22.62 7.25 2.11
C LYS A 149 21.62 8.31 1.61
N PRO A 150 20.35 7.96 1.31
CA PRO A 150 19.33 8.94 1.01
C PRO A 150 19.20 9.92 2.18
N ARG A 151 19.04 11.21 1.88
CA ARG A 151 19.26 12.31 2.83
C ARG A 151 18.34 12.21 4.05
N GLU A 152 17.10 11.83 3.83
CA GLU A 152 16.07 11.73 4.87
C GLU A 152 15.97 10.31 5.45
N LEU A 153 16.78 9.35 4.98
CA LEU A 153 16.75 7.99 5.51
C LEU A 153 17.42 7.93 6.88
N GLU A 154 16.61 7.64 7.88
CA GLU A 154 17.03 7.44 9.27
C GLU A 154 16.48 6.14 9.85
N THR A 155 17.11 5.67 10.92
CA THR A 155 16.50 4.62 11.75
C THR A 155 15.24 5.20 12.38
N MET A 156 14.11 4.53 12.18
CA MET A 156 12.82 4.99 12.74
C MET A 156 12.96 5.34 14.22
N PRO A 157 12.76 6.62 14.61
CA PRO A 157 12.84 7.02 16.00
C PRO A 157 11.59 6.55 16.76
N PHE A 158 11.62 6.69 18.09
CA PHE A 158 10.38 6.58 18.86
C PHE A 158 9.44 7.74 18.49
N LEU A 159 8.24 7.39 18.07
CA LEU A 159 7.15 8.34 17.79
C LEU A 159 6.16 8.36 18.96
N ALA A 160 5.22 9.30 18.92
CA ALA A 160 4.19 9.39 19.97
C ALA A 160 3.36 8.09 20.03
N ASN A 161 2.97 7.70 21.25
CA ASN A 161 2.23 6.47 21.55
C ASN A 161 2.97 5.14 21.25
N ASP A 162 4.27 5.18 20.96
CA ASP A 162 5.03 3.96 20.61
C ASP A 162 5.27 3.02 21.80
N ARG A 163 5.17 1.72 21.53
CA ARG A 163 5.66 0.62 22.37
C ARG A 163 6.41 -0.38 21.51
N LEU A 164 7.47 0.10 20.85
CA LEU A 164 8.25 -0.68 19.88
C LEU A 164 8.89 -1.91 20.50
N ASP A 165 8.61 -3.08 19.94
CA ASP A 165 9.37 -4.30 20.16
C ASP A 165 10.59 -4.30 19.23
N PRO A 166 11.84 -4.31 19.75
CA PRO A 166 13.04 -4.38 18.93
C PRO A 166 13.06 -5.58 17.96
N LYS A 167 12.37 -6.68 18.31
CA LYS A 167 12.25 -7.87 17.46
C LYS A 167 11.34 -7.66 16.27
N LEU A 168 10.42 -6.69 16.31
CA LEU A 168 9.52 -6.33 15.21
C LEU A 168 9.92 -5.02 14.52
N SER A 169 11.14 -4.52 14.78
CA SER A 169 11.56 -3.19 14.35
C SER A 169 12.84 -3.21 13.51
N HIS A 170 12.90 -2.32 12.52
CA HIS A 170 14.05 -2.02 11.65
C HIS A 170 14.54 -3.20 10.81
N GLY A 171 15.69 -3.07 10.18
CA GLY A 171 16.39 -4.10 9.42
C GLY A 171 17.15 -3.48 8.26
N ASP A 172 18.04 -4.27 7.63
CA ASP A 172 18.88 -3.81 6.52
C ASP A 172 18.10 -3.76 5.20
N VAL A 173 17.16 -4.69 5.02
CA VAL A 173 16.33 -4.81 3.81
C VAL A 173 14.87 -5.01 4.21
N SER A 174 13.94 -4.33 3.55
CA SER A 174 12.51 -4.64 3.56
C SER A 174 12.11 -5.32 2.26
N ILE A 175 11.24 -6.33 2.35
CA ILE A 175 10.61 -6.97 1.20
C ILE A 175 9.12 -7.03 1.49
N ILE A 176 8.30 -6.45 0.60
CA ILE A 176 6.85 -6.66 0.61
C ILE A 176 6.50 -7.54 -0.58
N LEU A 177 5.74 -8.60 -0.29
CA LEU A 177 5.17 -9.52 -1.27
C LEU A 177 3.66 -9.40 -1.22
N GLU A 178 3.02 -9.28 -2.37
CA GLU A 178 1.57 -9.28 -2.47
C GLU A 178 1.10 -10.11 -3.65
N ALA A 179 0.02 -10.85 -3.45
CA ALA A 179 -0.60 -11.68 -4.47
C ALA A 179 -2.09 -11.90 -4.17
N GLY A 180 -2.82 -12.51 -5.11
CA GLY A 180 -4.22 -12.88 -4.92
C GLY A 180 -4.40 -13.94 -3.83
N HIS A 181 -3.43 -14.85 -3.67
CA HIS A 181 -3.52 -15.98 -2.75
C HIS A 181 -2.32 -16.10 -1.82
N THR A 182 -2.56 -16.56 -0.59
CA THR A 182 -1.54 -16.70 0.47
C THR A 182 -0.47 -17.71 0.06
N ASP A 183 -0.86 -18.76 -0.66
CA ASP A 183 0.07 -19.78 -1.14
C ASP A 183 1.12 -19.21 -2.10
N THR A 184 0.74 -18.24 -2.95
CA THR A 184 1.67 -17.54 -3.84
C THR A 184 2.64 -16.67 -3.05
N VAL A 185 2.15 -15.94 -2.05
CA VAL A 185 2.98 -15.12 -1.16
C VAL A 185 4.00 -15.98 -0.40
N GLN A 186 3.54 -17.10 0.19
CA GLN A 186 4.39 -18.03 0.92
C GLN A 186 5.38 -18.74 0.00
N PHE A 187 4.97 -19.12 -1.21
CA PHE A 187 5.87 -19.68 -2.22
C PHE A 187 6.99 -18.72 -2.56
N ALA A 188 6.64 -17.46 -2.88
CA ALA A 188 7.61 -16.43 -3.24
C ALA A 188 8.60 -16.16 -2.10
N LEU A 189 8.11 -15.98 -0.86
CA LEU A 189 8.99 -15.79 0.31
C LEU A 189 9.98 -16.96 0.47
N ARG A 190 9.50 -18.20 0.37
CA ARG A 190 10.35 -19.39 0.49
C ARG A 190 11.38 -19.48 -0.63
N GLN A 191 11.04 -19.08 -1.86
CA GLN A 191 12.00 -19.03 -2.96
C GLN A 191 13.09 -18.00 -2.72
N LEU A 192 12.72 -16.77 -2.34
CA LEU A 192 13.69 -15.71 -2.01
C LEU A 192 14.62 -16.15 -0.86
N MET A 193 14.07 -16.71 0.22
CA MET A 193 14.86 -17.18 1.36
C MET A 193 15.76 -18.37 1.01
N ARG A 194 15.30 -19.29 0.15
CA ARG A 194 16.13 -20.40 -0.34
C ARG A 194 17.31 -19.86 -1.13
N ARG A 195 17.08 -18.89 -2.02
CA ARG A 195 18.10 -18.36 -2.91
C ARG A 195 19.12 -17.51 -2.16
N THR A 196 18.66 -16.67 -1.23
CA THR A 196 19.49 -15.74 -0.48
C THR A 196 19.94 -16.25 0.89
N ARG A 197 19.81 -17.56 1.18
CA ARG A 197 20.07 -18.14 2.52
C ARG A 197 21.45 -17.85 3.11
N SER A 198 22.45 -17.63 2.26
CA SER A 198 23.83 -17.35 2.66
C SER A 198 24.07 -15.86 2.94
N HIS A 199 23.11 -15.02 2.58
CA HIS A 199 23.26 -13.58 2.46
C HIS A 199 22.27 -12.79 3.31
N LEU A 200 21.06 -13.32 3.51
CA LEU A 200 19.98 -12.67 4.25
C LEU A 200 19.50 -13.57 5.38
N VAL A 201 19.23 -12.97 6.54
CA VAL A 201 18.53 -13.62 7.65
C VAL A 201 17.25 -12.86 7.95
N LEU A 202 16.13 -13.59 8.01
CA LEU A 202 14.84 -13.01 8.36
C LEU A 202 14.91 -12.44 9.78
N ARG A 203 14.56 -11.17 9.92
CA ARG A 203 14.55 -10.44 11.19
C ARG A 203 13.16 -10.47 11.81
N TRP A 204 12.15 -10.11 11.02
CA TRP A 204 10.74 -10.20 11.39
C TRP A 204 9.88 -10.24 10.14
N MET A 205 8.64 -10.70 10.30
CA MET A 205 7.63 -10.65 9.25
C MET A 205 6.24 -10.45 9.85
N VAL A 206 5.34 -9.89 9.05
CA VAL A 206 3.92 -9.78 9.34
C VAL A 206 3.15 -10.15 8.07
N ASP A 207 2.41 -11.26 8.14
CA ASP A 207 1.40 -11.62 7.15
C ASP A 207 0.15 -10.73 7.33
N GLY A 208 -0.53 -10.46 6.23
CA GLY A 208 -1.80 -9.76 6.28
C GLY A 208 -2.60 -9.83 4.99
N TYR A 209 -3.71 -9.11 4.99
CA TYR A 209 -4.73 -9.15 3.95
C TYR A 209 -5.38 -7.78 3.78
N ALA A 210 -5.64 -7.40 2.53
CA ALA A 210 -6.19 -6.09 2.17
C ALA A 210 -7.72 -6.09 2.09
N ARG A 211 -8.37 -7.25 1.93
CA ARG A 211 -9.83 -7.37 1.84
C ARG A 211 -10.39 -8.25 2.95
N GLY A 212 -11.48 -7.79 3.56
CA GLY A 212 -12.06 -8.40 4.75
C GLY A 212 -12.49 -9.86 4.56
N ILE A 213 -12.45 -10.62 5.65
CA ILE A 213 -12.91 -12.01 5.74
C ILE A 213 -14.37 -12.08 5.29
N GLY A 214 -14.64 -12.74 4.16
CA GLY A 214 -16.00 -13.00 3.64
C GLY A 214 -16.44 -12.16 2.42
N ALA A 215 -15.62 -11.23 1.94
CA ALA A 215 -15.92 -10.50 0.71
C ALA A 215 -15.36 -11.25 -0.51
N GLY A 216 -16.09 -12.27 -0.97
CA GLY A 216 -15.86 -12.85 -2.30
C GLY A 216 -16.03 -11.82 -3.43
N PRO A 217 -16.14 -12.27 -4.69
CA PRO A 217 -16.32 -11.40 -5.88
C PRO A 217 -17.47 -10.38 -5.82
N ALA A 218 -18.30 -10.41 -4.76
CA ALA A 218 -19.53 -9.67 -4.56
C ALA A 218 -19.41 -8.40 -3.69
N SER A 219 -18.22 -8.04 -3.19
CA SER A 219 -18.06 -6.69 -2.60
C SER A 219 -17.80 -5.69 -3.71
N GLU A 220 -18.86 -5.16 -4.32
CA GLU A 220 -18.81 -4.02 -5.27
C GLU A 220 -18.28 -2.71 -4.61
N ALA A 221 -17.86 -2.76 -3.34
CA ALA A 221 -17.28 -1.61 -2.64
C ALA A 221 -15.89 -1.27 -3.22
N ALA A 222 -15.75 -0.05 -3.74
CA ALA A 222 -14.50 0.43 -4.33
C ALA A 222 -13.35 0.52 -3.30
N THR A 223 -13.68 0.83 -2.04
CA THR A 223 -12.70 1.02 -0.95
C THR A 223 -12.76 -0.13 0.05
N PRO A 224 -11.63 -0.79 0.38
CA PRO A 224 -11.59 -1.87 1.38
C PRO A 224 -11.85 -1.33 2.80
N ARG A 225 -12.04 -2.24 3.76
CA ARG A 225 -12.20 -1.91 5.19
C ARG A 225 -11.04 -2.42 6.02
N ASN A 226 -10.67 -1.66 7.05
CA ASN A 226 -9.77 -2.12 8.11
C ASN A 226 -10.52 -2.82 9.25
N LEU A 227 -9.78 -3.33 10.24
CA LEU A 227 -10.34 -4.08 11.38
C LEU A 227 -11.09 -3.25 12.42
N LEU A 228 -11.02 -1.91 12.34
CA LEU A 228 -11.93 -1.04 13.09
C LEU A 228 -13.28 -0.89 12.36
N GLY A 229 -13.41 -1.46 11.16
CA GLY A 229 -14.63 -1.52 10.36
C GLY A 229 -14.87 -0.28 9.50
N PHE A 230 -13.89 0.62 9.37
CA PHE A 230 -13.97 1.82 8.53
C PHE A 230 -13.42 1.54 7.14
N LYS A 231 -13.97 2.22 6.12
CA LYS A 231 -13.38 2.24 4.78
C LYS A 231 -12.00 2.89 4.86
N ASP A 232 -11.01 2.26 4.26
CA ASP A 232 -9.60 2.65 4.34
C ASP A 232 -8.99 2.75 2.95
N GLY A 233 -8.72 3.99 2.51
CA GLY A 233 -8.26 4.27 1.13
C GLY A 233 -9.01 5.39 0.42
N THR A 234 -10.13 5.87 0.96
CA THR A 234 -11.00 6.88 0.31
C THR A 234 -10.28 8.15 -0.15
N SER A 235 -9.34 8.68 0.64
CA SER A 235 -8.57 9.89 0.32
C SER A 235 -7.10 9.56 0.08
N ASN A 236 -6.82 8.43 -0.55
CA ASN A 236 -5.48 8.06 -0.98
C ASN A 236 -5.11 8.79 -2.28
N LEU A 237 -3.83 8.79 -2.63
CA LEU A 237 -3.39 9.17 -3.97
C LEU A 237 -3.88 8.13 -4.99
N ASP A 238 -4.24 8.58 -6.19
CA ASP A 238 -4.55 7.68 -7.31
C ASP A 238 -3.24 7.12 -7.87
N PRO A 239 -2.94 5.81 -7.72
CA PRO A 239 -1.69 5.23 -8.19
C PRO A 239 -1.60 5.16 -9.72
N GLU A 240 -2.68 5.40 -10.46
CA GLU A 240 -2.69 5.48 -11.93
C GLU A 240 -2.45 6.92 -12.44
N ASP A 241 -2.34 7.92 -11.56
CA ASP A 241 -1.99 9.31 -11.92
C ASP A 241 -0.47 9.54 -11.78
N ASP A 242 0.25 9.40 -12.89
CA ASP A 242 1.71 9.57 -12.95
C ASP A 242 2.16 10.94 -12.42
N ALA A 243 1.43 12.02 -12.72
CA ALA A 243 1.82 13.37 -12.28
C ALA A 243 1.68 13.52 -10.76
N LEU A 244 0.68 12.87 -10.16
CA LEU A 244 0.50 12.83 -8.72
C LEU A 244 1.57 11.96 -8.04
N MET A 245 1.93 10.82 -8.65
CA MET A 245 3.01 9.95 -8.17
C MET A 245 4.38 10.62 -8.25
N ASP A 246 4.69 11.30 -9.35
CA ASP A 246 5.92 12.10 -9.50
C ASP A 246 5.99 13.22 -8.46
N ARG A 247 4.86 13.84 -8.12
CA ARG A 247 4.82 14.92 -7.14
C ARG A 247 5.03 14.43 -5.71
N HIS A 248 4.44 13.30 -5.34
CA HIS A 248 4.32 12.90 -3.93
C HIS A 248 4.99 11.59 -3.54
N VAL A 249 5.33 10.71 -4.49
CA VAL A 249 5.83 9.36 -4.20
C VAL A 249 7.26 9.16 -4.67
N TRP A 250 7.58 9.56 -5.90
CA TRP A 250 8.90 9.29 -6.51
C TRP A 250 9.93 10.39 -6.22
N VAL A 251 11.12 9.97 -5.79
CA VAL A 251 12.28 10.86 -5.69
C VAL A 251 12.68 11.34 -7.08
N GLY A 252 12.76 12.64 -7.25
CA GLY A 252 13.19 13.31 -8.47
C GLY A 252 14.64 13.79 -8.42
N PRO A 253 15.23 14.12 -9.59
CA PRO A 253 16.63 14.57 -9.68
C PRO A 253 16.91 15.89 -8.94
N ASP A 254 15.90 16.74 -8.77
CA ASP A 254 16.05 18.06 -8.15
C ASP A 254 15.90 18.05 -6.62
N ASP A 255 15.71 16.87 -5.99
CA ASP A 255 15.48 16.76 -4.54
C ASP A 255 16.76 16.88 -3.69
N GLY A 256 17.92 16.85 -4.35
CA GLY A 256 19.24 16.81 -3.70
C GLY A 256 19.53 15.47 -3.04
N GLU A 257 18.92 14.41 -3.55
CA GLU A 257 19.21 13.02 -3.18
C GLU A 257 20.41 12.48 -3.97
N PRO A 258 21.08 11.42 -3.51
CA PRO A 258 22.09 10.73 -4.32
C PRO A 258 21.52 10.30 -5.67
N ASP A 259 22.28 10.44 -6.77
CA ASP A 259 21.81 10.13 -8.13
C ASP A 259 21.23 8.73 -8.29
N TRP A 260 21.75 7.74 -7.54
CA TRP A 260 21.24 6.37 -7.58
C TRP A 260 19.82 6.25 -7.02
N ALA A 261 19.37 7.18 -6.17
CA ALA A 261 18.09 7.13 -5.47
C ALA A 261 16.92 7.67 -6.31
N VAL A 262 17.20 8.36 -7.42
CA VAL A 262 16.18 8.90 -8.32
C VAL A 262 15.30 7.78 -8.88
N GLY A 263 13.98 7.95 -8.80
CA GLY A 263 12.99 6.91 -9.13
C GLY A 263 12.68 5.95 -7.97
N GLY A 264 13.38 6.05 -6.85
CA GLY A 264 13.02 5.39 -5.59
C GLY A 264 11.91 6.12 -4.83
N SER A 265 11.61 5.64 -3.61
CA SER A 265 10.62 6.26 -2.72
C SER A 265 10.95 5.96 -1.26
N TYR A 266 10.67 6.87 -0.34
CA TYR A 266 10.75 6.55 1.08
C TYR A 266 9.56 5.69 1.48
N GLN A 267 9.81 4.63 2.25
CA GLN A 267 8.81 3.74 2.81
C GLN A 267 8.77 3.91 4.35
N ALA A 268 7.58 4.12 4.88
CA ALA A 268 7.34 4.00 6.32
C ALA A 268 6.45 2.79 6.61
N VAL A 269 6.91 1.93 7.51
CA VAL A 269 6.19 0.75 7.96
C VAL A 269 5.89 0.90 9.43
N ARG A 270 4.64 0.66 9.83
CA ARG A 270 4.20 0.69 11.23
C ARG A 270 3.31 -0.51 11.49
N ILE A 271 3.70 -1.37 12.43
CA ILE A 271 2.85 -2.46 12.92
C ILE A 271 1.99 -1.90 14.03
N ILE A 272 0.73 -1.62 13.74
CA ILE A 272 -0.20 -0.92 14.63
C ILE A 272 -1.22 -1.92 15.14
N ARG A 273 -1.08 -2.31 16.42
CA ARG A 273 -2.06 -3.16 17.10
C ARG A 273 -3.35 -2.39 17.32
N MET A 274 -4.49 -3.05 17.13
CA MET A 274 -5.81 -2.50 17.41
C MET A 274 -6.43 -3.20 18.63
N PHE A 275 -6.92 -2.42 19.59
CA PHE A 275 -7.62 -2.90 20.78
C PHE A 275 -9.11 -3.12 20.48
N VAL A 276 -9.40 -4.10 19.63
CA VAL A 276 -10.72 -4.29 19.03
C VAL A 276 -11.84 -4.57 20.05
N GLU A 277 -11.55 -5.23 21.17
CA GLU A 277 -12.57 -5.55 22.18
C GLU A 277 -13.04 -4.31 22.93
N PHE A 278 -12.18 -3.29 23.04
CA PHE A 278 -12.54 -1.99 23.57
C PHE A 278 -13.27 -1.16 22.52
N TRP A 279 -12.76 -1.18 21.29
CA TRP A 279 -13.38 -0.51 20.16
C TRP A 279 -14.83 -0.94 19.92
N ASP A 280 -15.11 -2.24 19.93
CA ASP A 280 -16.45 -2.81 19.67
C ASP A 280 -17.48 -2.46 20.74
N ARG A 281 -17.04 -1.98 21.91
CA ARG A 281 -17.89 -1.49 23.00
C ARG A 281 -18.06 0.03 22.99
N THR A 282 -17.34 0.72 22.11
CA THR A 282 -17.42 2.17 21.93
C THR A 282 -18.66 2.53 21.12
N ARG A 283 -19.37 3.59 21.50
CA ARG A 283 -20.58 4.03 20.79
C ARG A 283 -20.26 4.37 19.35
N LEU A 284 -21.14 4.01 18.41
CA LEU A 284 -20.94 4.30 16.98
C LEU A 284 -20.66 5.79 16.71
N ALA A 285 -21.43 6.70 17.32
CA ALA A 285 -21.23 8.14 17.16
C ALA A 285 -19.84 8.62 17.62
N GLU A 286 -19.26 7.92 18.60
CA GLU A 286 -17.93 8.21 19.12
C GLU A 286 -16.85 7.67 18.19
N GLN A 287 -17.00 6.44 17.69
CA GLN A 287 -16.14 5.89 16.64
C GLN A 287 -16.10 6.80 15.39
N GLU A 288 -17.28 7.23 14.93
CA GLU A 288 -17.41 8.13 13.78
C GLU A 288 -16.82 9.52 14.04
N ALA A 289 -16.91 10.02 15.27
CA ALA A 289 -16.29 11.29 15.66
C ALA A 289 -14.76 11.20 15.74
N ILE A 290 -14.20 10.07 16.22
CA ILE A 290 -12.76 9.80 16.25
C ILE A 290 -12.20 9.80 14.82
N PHE A 291 -12.89 9.16 13.88
CA PHE A 291 -12.43 9.13 12.49
C PHE A 291 -12.74 10.40 11.71
N GLY A 292 -13.89 11.05 11.94
CA GLY A 292 -14.41 12.13 11.11
C GLY A 292 -15.17 11.68 9.86
N ARG A 293 -15.53 10.39 9.78
CA ARG A 293 -16.32 9.80 8.68
C ARG A 293 -17.43 8.89 9.23
N ARG A 294 -18.45 8.66 8.41
CA ARG A 294 -19.48 7.65 8.67
C ARG A 294 -18.89 6.25 8.48
N LYS A 295 -19.13 5.36 9.44
CA LYS A 295 -18.55 4.01 9.42
C LYS A 295 -19.04 3.19 8.22
N VAL A 296 -20.33 3.27 7.92
CA VAL A 296 -20.96 2.47 6.86
C VAL A 296 -20.65 3.05 5.48
N SER A 297 -21.04 4.30 5.22
CA SER A 297 -20.88 4.90 3.88
C SER A 297 -19.46 5.34 3.57
N GLY A 298 -18.65 5.66 4.59
CA GLY A 298 -17.36 6.31 4.41
C GLY A 298 -17.44 7.81 4.17
N ALA A 299 -18.65 8.39 4.02
CA ALA A 299 -18.82 9.82 3.79
C ALA A 299 -18.28 10.66 4.96
N PRO A 300 -17.73 11.87 4.73
CA PRO A 300 -17.46 12.80 5.82
C PRO A 300 -18.72 13.04 6.67
N ILE A 301 -18.56 13.32 7.96
CA ILE A 301 -19.72 13.59 8.83
C ILE A 301 -20.54 14.75 8.26
N GLY A 302 -21.86 14.55 8.17
CA GLY A 302 -22.82 15.51 7.59
C GLY A 302 -22.94 15.48 6.06
N MET A 303 -22.25 14.56 5.39
CA MET A 303 -22.34 14.33 3.95
C MET A 303 -22.82 12.90 3.64
N THR A 304 -23.18 12.63 2.39
CA THR A 304 -23.71 11.34 1.94
C THR A 304 -22.78 10.55 1.04
N ASP A 305 -21.97 11.24 0.23
CA ASP A 305 -21.01 10.62 -0.68
C ASP A 305 -19.66 10.35 0.02
N GLU A 306 -19.09 9.17 -0.24
CA GLU A 306 -17.79 8.75 0.29
C GLU A 306 -16.68 9.73 -0.11
N PHE A 307 -16.69 10.13 -1.38
CA PHE A 307 -15.64 10.94 -2.00
C PHE A 307 -15.90 12.45 -1.93
N ALA A 308 -16.98 12.87 -1.25
CA ALA A 308 -17.22 14.29 -1.01
C ALA A 308 -16.05 14.95 -0.29
N ASP A 309 -15.71 16.17 -0.70
CA ASP A 309 -14.77 17.00 0.05
C ASP A 309 -15.39 17.34 1.41
N PRO A 310 -14.70 17.09 2.54
CA PRO A 310 -15.23 17.40 3.85
C PRO A 310 -15.48 18.90 4.09
N ASP A 311 -14.98 19.81 3.26
CA ASP A 311 -15.14 21.27 3.32
C ASP A 311 -14.89 21.82 4.73
N TYR A 312 -13.62 21.80 5.14
CA TYR A 312 -13.21 22.28 6.46
C TYR A 312 -13.29 23.80 6.62
N ALA A 313 -13.32 24.55 5.52
CA ALA A 313 -13.44 26.01 5.55
C ALA A 313 -14.81 26.45 6.07
N GLU A 314 -15.87 25.70 5.74
CA GLU A 314 -17.23 25.89 6.25
C GLU A 314 -17.48 25.27 7.64
N ASP A 315 -16.49 24.59 8.22
CA ASP A 315 -16.54 24.04 9.60
C ASP A 315 -15.29 24.39 10.42
N PRO A 316 -14.94 25.69 10.56
CA PRO A 316 -13.65 26.11 11.15
C PRO A 316 -13.54 25.75 12.63
N ASP A 317 -14.67 25.66 13.35
CA ASP A 317 -14.72 25.31 14.76
C ASP A 317 -14.81 23.79 15.01
N GLY A 318 -14.88 22.97 13.95
CA GLY A 318 -15.03 21.52 14.06
C GLY A 318 -16.33 21.04 14.73
N LYS A 319 -17.43 21.76 14.49
CA LYS A 319 -18.76 21.41 15.00
C LYS A 319 -19.33 20.17 14.31
N ARG A 320 -18.95 19.92 13.06
CA ARG A 320 -19.38 18.76 12.28
C ARG A 320 -18.33 17.66 12.24
N ILE A 321 -17.10 17.99 11.83
CA ILE A 321 -15.94 17.10 11.88
C ILE A 321 -14.99 17.68 12.91
N LYS A 322 -14.83 16.99 14.05
CA LYS A 322 -14.02 17.51 15.14
C LYS A 322 -12.59 17.86 14.69
N LEU A 323 -12.00 18.89 15.29
CA LEU A 323 -10.64 19.33 15.00
C LEU A 323 -9.59 18.24 15.30
N ASP A 324 -9.89 17.34 16.24
CA ASP A 324 -9.07 16.21 16.63
C ASP A 324 -9.43 14.90 15.92
N ALA A 325 -10.34 14.93 14.94
CA ALA A 325 -10.68 13.74 14.16
C ALA A 325 -9.50 13.29 13.30
N HIS A 326 -9.27 11.98 13.22
CA HIS A 326 -8.14 11.36 12.53
C HIS A 326 -7.92 11.91 11.11
N ILE A 327 -8.96 11.97 10.27
CA ILE A 327 -8.82 12.46 8.88
C ILE A 327 -8.41 13.94 8.81
N ARG A 328 -8.82 14.74 9.80
CA ARG A 328 -8.65 16.19 9.81
C ARG A 328 -7.27 16.57 10.36
N LEU A 329 -6.78 15.82 11.34
CA LEU A 329 -5.39 15.89 11.79
C LEU A 329 -4.41 15.37 10.71
N ALA A 330 -4.71 14.21 10.11
CA ALA A 330 -3.85 13.62 9.09
C ALA A 330 -3.70 14.54 7.87
N ASN A 331 -4.82 15.05 7.36
CA ASN A 331 -4.86 15.97 6.24
C ASN A 331 -5.85 17.12 6.49
N PRO A 332 -5.37 18.28 6.98
CA PRO A 332 -6.16 19.49 7.16
C PRO A 332 -6.65 20.14 5.85
N ARG A 333 -6.22 19.66 4.68
CA ARG A 333 -6.60 20.15 3.34
C ARG A 333 -6.37 21.65 3.12
N THR A 334 -5.28 22.20 3.67
CA THR A 334 -4.79 23.53 3.31
C THR A 334 -3.72 23.45 2.23
N ALA A 335 -3.45 24.56 1.54
CA ALA A 335 -2.41 24.64 0.52
C ALA A 335 -1.02 24.23 1.06
N GLU A 336 -0.72 24.59 2.31
CA GLU A 336 0.54 24.22 2.98
C GLU A 336 0.65 22.72 3.24
N THR A 337 -0.49 22.02 3.35
CA THR A 337 -0.54 20.58 3.64
C THR A 337 -0.54 19.67 2.42
N GLU A 338 -0.71 20.23 1.21
CA GLU A 338 -0.69 19.48 -0.05
C GLU A 338 0.63 18.70 -0.22
N GLN A 339 1.76 19.29 0.17
CA GLN A 339 3.07 18.63 0.09
C GLN A 339 3.24 17.44 1.06
N ASN A 340 2.30 17.20 1.98
CA ASN A 340 2.38 16.14 2.99
C ASN A 340 1.55 14.91 2.64
N LEU A 341 0.96 14.87 1.44
CA LEU A 341 0.23 13.70 0.99
C LEU A 341 1.16 12.49 0.86
N ILE A 342 0.61 11.31 1.16
CA ILE A 342 1.32 10.03 1.14
C ILE A 342 0.47 8.99 0.41
N LEU A 343 1.11 8.04 -0.26
CA LEU A 343 0.44 6.86 -0.80
C LEU A 343 0.39 5.80 0.30
N ARG A 344 -0.80 5.52 0.85
CA ARG A 344 -1.00 4.46 1.86
C ARG A 344 -1.31 3.14 1.16
N ARG A 345 -0.64 2.07 1.59
CA ARG A 345 -0.74 0.74 0.97
C ARG A 345 -0.53 -0.39 1.98
N GLY A 346 -1.04 -0.20 3.18
CA GLY A 346 -0.99 -1.19 4.25
C GLY A 346 -2.07 -2.26 4.12
N PHE A 347 -1.99 -3.27 4.99
CA PHE A 347 -2.94 -4.37 5.06
C PHE A 347 -3.28 -4.72 6.51
N SER A 348 -4.45 -5.32 6.72
CA SER A 348 -4.84 -5.81 8.05
C SER A 348 -4.03 -7.06 8.40
N TYR A 349 -3.71 -7.27 9.68
CA TYR A 349 -3.07 -8.50 10.15
C TYR A 349 -3.86 -9.12 11.30
N SER A 350 -3.76 -10.43 11.45
CA SER A 350 -4.31 -11.19 12.60
C SER A 350 -3.38 -12.35 12.94
N ARG A 351 -2.86 -12.38 14.18
CA ARG A 351 -1.85 -13.34 14.67
C ARG A 351 -2.36 -14.19 15.86
N GLY A 352 -3.67 -14.33 15.99
CA GLY A 352 -4.30 -15.04 17.11
C GLY A 352 -4.56 -14.12 18.30
N PHE A 353 -4.09 -14.48 19.49
CA PHE A 353 -4.38 -13.76 20.74
C PHE A 353 -3.15 -13.67 21.66
N ASP A 354 -3.12 -12.64 22.52
CA ASP A 354 -2.05 -12.41 23.49
C ASP A 354 -2.23 -13.18 24.81
N GLY A 355 -1.25 -13.11 25.71
CA GLY A 355 -1.29 -13.80 27.00
C GLY A 355 -2.44 -13.38 27.93
N ALA A 356 -3.17 -12.31 27.61
CA ALA A 356 -4.36 -11.86 28.34
C ALA A 356 -5.67 -12.27 27.62
N GLY A 357 -5.59 -13.05 26.54
CA GLY A 357 -6.75 -13.52 25.78
C GLY A 357 -7.35 -12.46 24.85
N ARG A 358 -6.63 -11.37 24.55
CA ARG A 358 -7.07 -10.34 23.59
C ARG A 358 -6.52 -10.65 22.21
N LEU A 359 -7.29 -10.37 21.17
CA LEU A 359 -6.88 -10.56 19.79
C LEU A 359 -5.60 -9.76 19.50
N ASP A 360 -4.64 -10.40 18.84
CA ASP A 360 -3.44 -9.76 18.30
C ASP A 360 -3.66 -9.49 16.82
N GLN A 361 -4.40 -8.42 16.56
CA GLN A 361 -4.75 -7.99 15.22
C GLN A 361 -4.63 -6.48 15.09
N GLY A 362 -4.51 -6.00 13.85
CA GLY A 362 -4.31 -4.59 13.61
C GLY A 362 -4.03 -4.26 12.15
N LEU A 363 -3.30 -3.17 11.94
CA LEU A 363 -2.89 -2.68 10.64
C LEU A 363 -1.37 -2.74 10.52
N ALA A 364 -0.87 -3.46 9.53
CA ALA A 364 0.48 -3.30 9.03
C ALA A 364 0.45 -2.09 8.08
N PHE A 365 0.57 -0.91 8.65
CA PHE A 365 0.55 0.34 7.90
C PHE A 365 1.82 0.44 7.07
N VAL A 366 1.65 0.73 5.79
CA VAL A 366 2.74 1.00 4.85
C VAL A 366 2.38 2.29 4.13
N SER A 367 3.32 3.22 4.05
CA SER A 367 3.20 4.38 3.17
C SER A 367 4.45 4.60 2.31
N TYR A 368 4.23 5.17 1.14
CA TYR A 368 5.26 5.61 0.22
C TYR A 368 5.17 7.12 0.02
N GLN A 369 6.32 7.77 -0.02
CA GLN A 369 6.41 9.22 -0.15
C GLN A 369 7.75 9.65 -0.74
N ARG A 370 7.74 10.75 -1.48
CA ARG A 370 8.93 11.39 -2.09
C ARG A 370 9.89 11.96 -1.04
N SER A 371 9.36 12.43 0.08
CA SER A 371 10.11 12.91 1.25
C SER A 371 9.53 12.28 2.50
N LEU A 372 10.36 11.60 3.29
CA LEU A 372 9.96 11.01 4.56
C LEU A 372 9.54 12.08 5.57
N GLU A 373 10.29 13.18 5.60
CA GLU A 373 10.06 14.31 6.50
C GLU A 373 8.74 15.02 6.19
N LYS A 374 8.52 15.38 4.91
CA LYS A 374 7.28 16.05 4.48
C LYS A 374 6.08 15.10 4.52
N GLY A 375 6.25 13.83 4.19
CA GLY A 375 5.17 12.85 4.20
C GLY A 375 4.88 12.31 5.59
N PHE A 376 5.26 11.05 5.82
CA PHE A 376 4.88 10.28 7.01
C PHE A 376 5.20 10.99 8.34
N LEU A 377 6.41 11.55 8.50
CA LEU A 377 6.81 12.16 9.77
C LEU A 377 5.97 13.39 10.12
N THR A 378 5.71 14.27 9.15
CA THR A 378 4.84 15.43 9.37
C THR A 378 3.40 15.02 9.68
N VAL A 379 2.85 14.04 8.96
CA VAL A 379 1.49 13.52 9.22
C VAL A 379 1.42 12.92 10.64
N GLN A 380 2.38 12.07 11.02
CA GLN A 380 2.40 11.43 12.34
C GLN A 380 2.58 12.45 13.48
N ARG A 381 3.32 13.54 13.26
CA ARG A 381 3.43 14.65 14.23
C ARG A 381 2.09 15.35 14.47
N ARG A 382 1.25 15.50 13.44
CA ARG A 382 -0.12 16.05 13.60
C ARG A 382 -1.06 15.10 14.33
N LEU A 383 -0.88 13.80 14.13
CA LEU A 383 -1.68 12.76 14.79
C LEU A 383 -1.32 12.57 16.27
N LYS A 384 -0.25 13.20 16.76
CA LYS A 384 0.13 13.11 18.18
C LYS A 384 -1.01 13.55 19.10
N GLY A 385 -1.44 12.64 19.96
CA GLY A 385 -2.51 12.86 20.93
C GLY A 385 -3.91 12.79 20.34
N GLU A 386 -4.06 12.22 19.14
CA GLU A 386 -5.38 11.96 18.57
C GLU A 386 -6.19 10.99 19.46
N PRO A 387 -7.53 11.11 19.49
CA PRO A 387 -8.38 10.19 20.25
C PRO A 387 -8.25 8.72 19.83
N LEU A 388 -7.81 8.45 18.60
CA LEU A 388 -7.61 7.09 18.12
C LEU A 388 -6.51 6.35 18.90
N GLU A 389 -5.55 7.06 19.51
CA GLU A 389 -4.45 6.48 20.31
C GLU A 389 -4.96 5.62 21.49
N GLU A 390 -6.19 5.83 21.96
CA GLU A 390 -6.82 4.98 22.98
C GLU A 390 -7.09 3.55 22.47
N TYR A 391 -7.24 3.38 21.16
CA TYR A 391 -7.65 2.13 20.50
C TYR A 391 -6.55 1.50 19.65
N ILE A 392 -5.41 2.18 19.49
CA ILE A 392 -4.29 1.69 18.69
C ILE A 392 -2.97 1.77 19.43
N LEU A 393 -2.04 0.88 19.09
CA LEU A 393 -0.70 0.86 19.65
C LEU A 393 0.33 0.46 18.59
N PRO A 394 1.19 1.39 18.13
CA PRO A 394 2.34 1.04 17.30
C PRO A 394 3.37 0.21 18.10
N VAL A 395 3.65 -1.00 17.61
CA VAL A 395 4.52 -1.99 18.29
C VAL A 395 5.75 -2.39 17.48
N GLY A 396 5.89 -1.91 16.24
CA GLY A 396 7.04 -2.24 15.39
C GLY A 396 7.00 -1.55 14.04
N GLY A 397 7.87 -1.99 13.13
CA GLY A 397 8.04 -1.45 11.80
C GLY A 397 9.40 -0.78 11.58
N GLY A 398 9.51 0.10 10.61
CA GLY A 398 10.78 0.73 10.26
C GLY A 398 10.66 1.68 9.07
N PHE A 399 11.72 2.44 8.85
CA PHE A 399 11.88 3.27 7.67
C PHE A 399 12.88 2.63 6.72
N PHE A 400 12.50 2.61 5.45
CA PHE A 400 13.28 2.03 4.37
C PHE A 400 13.25 2.97 3.17
N PHE A 401 14.23 2.85 2.29
CA PHE A 401 14.23 3.50 1.00
C PHE A 401 13.99 2.45 -0.07
N MET A 402 12.87 2.54 -0.78
CA MET A 402 12.56 1.68 -1.91
C MET A 402 13.55 1.95 -3.02
N LEU A 403 14.25 0.91 -3.45
CA LEU A 403 15.18 1.00 -4.57
C LEU A 403 14.42 1.45 -5.84
N PRO A 404 15.07 2.21 -6.74
CA PRO A 404 14.49 2.46 -8.06
C PRO A 404 14.20 1.15 -8.79
N GLY A 405 13.33 1.22 -9.80
CA GLY A 405 13.09 0.07 -10.68
C GLY A 405 14.31 -0.27 -11.53
N VAL A 406 14.23 -1.40 -12.23
CA VAL A 406 15.31 -1.89 -13.09
C VAL A 406 15.00 -1.57 -14.55
N THR A 407 15.91 -0.88 -15.22
CA THR A 407 15.86 -0.62 -16.66
C THR A 407 17.07 -1.27 -17.35
N GLY A 408 16.84 -2.39 -18.04
CA GLY A 408 17.88 -3.14 -18.77
C GLY A 408 18.08 -4.56 -18.26
N GLU A 409 18.40 -5.50 -19.16
CA GLU A 409 18.42 -6.93 -18.87
C GLU A 409 19.56 -7.35 -17.92
N ASP A 410 20.72 -6.68 -18.00
CA ASP A 410 21.90 -6.95 -17.17
C ASP A 410 21.93 -6.14 -15.85
N ARG A 411 20.84 -5.41 -15.56
CA ARG A 411 20.73 -4.53 -14.39
C ARG A 411 19.96 -5.24 -13.27
N PHE A 412 20.21 -4.82 -12.03
CA PHE A 412 19.56 -5.39 -10.85
C PHE A 412 19.18 -4.30 -9.83
N LEU A 413 18.26 -4.62 -8.92
CA LEU A 413 17.80 -3.67 -7.91
C LEU A 413 18.97 -3.20 -7.05
N GLY A 414 19.20 -1.88 -7.01
CA GLY A 414 20.29 -1.29 -6.23
C GLY A 414 21.68 -1.42 -6.86
N ASP A 415 21.78 -1.77 -8.15
CA ASP A 415 23.08 -1.79 -8.84
C ASP A 415 23.82 -0.46 -8.75
N ARG A 416 23.17 0.68 -9.06
CA ARG A 416 23.77 2.03 -8.96
C ARG A 416 24.15 2.41 -7.52
N LEU A 417 23.52 1.81 -6.52
CA LEU A 417 23.91 2.02 -5.12
C LEU A 417 25.27 1.39 -4.85
N VAL A 418 25.49 0.16 -5.34
CA VAL A 418 26.70 -0.64 -5.09
C VAL A 418 27.80 -0.48 -6.15
N ASP A 419 27.52 0.19 -7.26
CA ASP A 419 28.47 0.52 -8.34
C ASP A 419 29.68 1.35 -7.87
#